data_AF-A0A3D0CY07-F1
#
_entry.id   AF-A0A3D0CY07-F1
#
_cell.length_a   1.000
_cell.length_b   1.000
_cell.length_c   1.000
_cell.angle_alpha   90.00
_cell.angle_beta   90.00
_cell.angle_gamma   90.00
#
_symmetry.space_group_name_H-M   'P 1'
#
loop_
_entity.id
_entity.type
_entity.pdbx_description
1 polymer ?
#
loop_
_entity_poly.entity_id
_entity_poly.type
_entity_poly.pdbx_seq_one_letter_code
_entity_poly.pdbx_strand_id
1 'polypeptide(L)'
;MATDIPDTDRVTSAQQEVIEQRVRQIVAKALELDVDEVQLSSSLVDELGAESLDLLDIAFMLERAFKIEFPRIDILERAAGHFGEESLVVDGVVTDFGLALLRRGMPEIASERLQAGTRDVDVMRMITVQSFVRIVTRLLEAKEQFPRTCPACGAMMEESDIMPEFVCPACGTIQPLPSGDEILLQDLIALADDRNGSSQ
;
A
#
# COMPACT_ATOMS: atom_id res chain seq x y z
N MET A 1 -17.94 7.65 32.67
CA MET A 1 -16.57 7.12 32.75
C MET A 1 -16.22 6.69 31.34
N ALA A 2 -15.57 7.58 30.60
CA ALA A 2 -15.06 7.25 29.28
C ALA A 2 -13.85 6.34 29.49
N THR A 3 -13.97 5.08 29.08
CA THR A 3 -12.83 4.18 29.06
C THR A 3 -12.04 4.54 27.82
N ASP A 4 -10.94 5.26 28.00
CA ASP A 4 -9.91 5.44 26.97
C ASP A 4 -9.44 4.05 26.52
N ILE A 5 -9.74 3.71 25.27
CA ILE A 5 -9.12 2.57 24.58
C ILE A 5 -7.72 3.08 24.18
N PRO A 6 -6.64 2.46 24.66
CA PRO A 6 -5.30 2.93 24.32
C PRO A 6 -5.05 2.71 22.83
N ASP A 7 -4.79 3.82 22.13
CA ASP A 7 -4.35 3.95 20.75
C ASP A 7 -3.00 3.21 20.56
N THR A 8 -3.07 1.89 20.43
CA THR A 8 -1.91 0.98 20.27
C THR A 8 -1.75 0.57 18.79
N ASP A 9 -2.55 1.15 17.90
CA ASP A 9 -2.73 0.71 16.50
C ASP A 9 -1.83 1.44 15.50
N ARG A 10 -0.88 2.26 15.94
CA ARG A 10 -0.07 3.12 15.07
C ARG A 10 1.41 2.74 15.11
N VAL A 11 1.99 2.48 13.93
CA VAL A 11 3.44 2.22 13.79
C VAL A 11 4.24 3.31 14.51
N THR A 12 5.11 2.91 15.42
CA THR A 12 5.94 3.85 16.18
C THR A 12 6.96 4.54 15.28
N SER A 13 7.42 5.74 15.64
CA SER A 13 8.45 6.46 14.87
C SER A 13 9.73 5.64 14.66
N ALA A 14 10.11 4.81 15.65
CA ALA A 14 11.26 3.92 15.54
C ALA A 14 11.03 2.77 14.55
N GLN A 15 9.83 2.17 14.53
CA GLN A 15 9.48 1.16 13.52
C GLN A 15 9.43 1.77 12.11
N GLN A 16 8.93 2.99 12.01
CA GLN A 16 8.86 3.73 10.75
C GLN A 16 10.25 3.95 10.13
N GLU A 17 11.24 4.40 10.91
CA GLU A 17 12.63 4.56 10.46
C GLU A 17 13.24 3.23 9.96
N VAL A 18 12.93 2.11 10.62
CA VAL A 18 13.38 0.77 10.21
C VAL A 18 12.74 0.37 8.87
N ILE A 19 11.44 0.62 8.69
CA ILE A 19 10.74 0.36 7.42
C ILE A 19 11.34 1.20 6.31
N GLU A 20 11.52 2.51 6.52
CA GLU A 20 12.12 3.43 5.55
C GLU A 20 13.51 2.99 5.12
N GLN A 21 14.39 2.69 6.08
CA GLN A 21 15.74 2.23 5.79
C GLN A 21 15.71 0.92 5.00
N ARG A 22 14.83 -0.01 5.36
CA ARG A 22 14.74 -1.32 4.71
C ARG A 22 14.18 -1.22 3.28
N VAL A 23 13.17 -0.38 3.06
CA VAL A 23 12.63 -0.11 1.72
C VAL A 23 13.70 0.53 0.83
N ARG A 24 14.42 1.55 1.32
CA ARG A 24 15.53 2.18 0.58
C ARG A 24 16.61 1.19 0.18
N GLN A 25 17.02 0.29 1.08
CA GLN A 25 17.99 -0.77 0.78
C GLN A 25 17.50 -1.73 -0.32
N ILE A 26 16.21 -2.07 -0.31
CA ILE A 26 15.61 -2.97 -1.30
C ILE A 26 15.55 -2.28 -2.67
N VAL A 27 15.10 -1.02 -2.72
CA VAL A 27 15.08 -0.22 -3.95
C VAL A 27 16.50 -0.07 -4.51
N ALA A 28 17.46 0.34 -3.69
CA ALA A 28 18.85 0.50 -4.09
C ALA A 28 19.43 -0.80 -4.67
N LYS A 29 19.16 -1.92 -4.01
CA LYS A 29 19.61 -3.24 -4.47
C LYS A 29 18.98 -3.65 -5.80
N ALA A 30 17.69 -3.41 -5.99
CA ALA A 30 16.99 -3.79 -7.22
C ALA A 30 17.45 -2.96 -8.42
N LEU A 31 17.73 -1.67 -8.20
CA LEU A 31 18.16 -0.73 -9.24
C LEU A 31 19.68 -0.62 -9.39
N GLU A 32 20.45 -1.43 -8.65
CA GLU A 32 21.92 -1.39 -8.63
C GLU A 32 22.51 0.00 -8.29
N LEU A 33 21.86 0.73 -7.37
CA LEU A 33 22.25 2.06 -6.89
C LEU A 33 22.89 2.00 -5.49
N ASP A 34 23.59 3.05 -5.10
CA ASP A 34 23.98 3.24 -3.70
C ASP A 34 22.76 3.66 -2.86
N VAL A 35 22.64 3.14 -1.64
CA VAL A 35 21.49 3.44 -0.75
C VAL A 35 21.37 4.93 -0.43
N ASP A 36 22.48 5.66 -0.46
CA ASP A 36 22.54 7.10 -0.21
C ASP A 36 21.97 7.93 -1.38
N GLU A 37 21.88 7.34 -2.58
CA GLU A 37 21.23 7.95 -3.75
C GLU A 37 19.70 7.81 -3.71
N VAL A 38 19.18 6.85 -2.93
CA VAL A 38 17.75 6.57 -2.82
C VAL A 38 17.10 7.44 -1.73
N GLN A 39 16.51 8.56 -2.12
CA GLN A 39 15.76 9.44 -1.22
C GLN A 39 14.27 9.03 -1.15
N LEU A 40 13.61 9.26 -0.02
CA LEU A 40 12.18 8.94 0.14
C LEU A 40 11.29 9.68 -0.86
N SER A 41 11.64 10.93 -1.16
CA SER A 41 10.92 11.77 -2.12
C SER A 41 11.20 11.42 -3.58
N SER A 42 12.18 10.57 -3.87
CA SER A 42 12.59 10.31 -5.25
C SER A 42 11.54 9.51 -6.00
N SER A 43 11.22 9.95 -7.21
CA SER A 43 10.39 9.16 -8.13
C SER A 43 11.13 7.89 -8.52
N LEU A 44 10.49 6.74 -8.36
CA LEU A 44 11.06 5.46 -8.75
C LEU A 44 11.35 5.45 -10.26
N VAL A 45 10.46 6.01 -11.07
CA VAL A 45 10.57 5.99 -12.53
C VAL A 45 11.36 7.18 -13.06
N ASP A 46 10.96 8.41 -12.72
CA ASP A 46 11.51 9.62 -13.35
C ASP A 46 12.93 9.97 -12.85
N GLU A 47 13.24 9.64 -11.59
CA GLU A 47 14.53 10.00 -10.97
C GLU A 47 15.46 8.79 -10.83
N LEU A 48 14.94 7.65 -10.38
CA LEU A 48 15.75 6.43 -10.18
C LEU A 48 15.77 5.50 -11.39
N GLY A 49 15.01 5.82 -12.44
CA GLY A 49 15.05 5.09 -13.71
C GLY A 49 14.44 3.68 -13.67
N ALA A 50 13.60 3.37 -12.69
CA ALA A 50 12.95 2.07 -12.59
C ALA A 50 12.01 1.83 -13.78
N GLU A 51 12.17 0.69 -14.45
CA GLU A 51 11.25 0.16 -15.44
C GLU A 51 10.13 -0.66 -14.78
N SER A 52 9.11 -1.04 -15.54
CA SER A 52 8.00 -1.84 -15.02
C SER A 52 8.45 -3.18 -14.42
N LEU A 53 9.51 -3.79 -14.97
CA LEU A 53 10.09 -5.02 -14.42
C LEU A 53 10.79 -4.77 -13.08
N ASP A 54 11.48 -3.64 -12.92
CA ASP A 54 12.14 -3.29 -11.67
C ASP A 54 11.12 -3.06 -10.55
N LEU A 55 10.00 -2.40 -10.85
CA LEU A 55 8.91 -2.21 -9.87
C LEU A 55 8.34 -3.55 -9.40
N LEU A 56 8.20 -4.52 -10.31
CA LEU A 56 7.76 -5.87 -10.00
C LEU A 56 8.77 -6.61 -9.12
N ASP A 57 10.06 -6.51 -9.43
CA ASP A 57 11.13 -7.13 -8.65
C ASP A 57 11.26 -6.51 -7.26
N ILE A 58 11.17 -5.17 -7.15
CA ILE A 58 11.12 -4.47 -5.87
C ILE A 58 9.91 -4.95 -5.06
N ALA A 59 8.72 -5.04 -5.66
CA ALA A 59 7.54 -5.55 -4.98
C ALA A 59 7.78 -6.96 -4.42
N PHE A 60 8.30 -7.90 -5.20
CA PHE A 60 8.63 -9.25 -4.72
C PHE A 60 9.69 -9.25 -3.60
N MET A 61 10.68 -8.38 -3.67
CA MET A 61 11.68 -8.24 -2.61
C MET A 61 11.07 -7.68 -1.32
N LEU A 62 10.14 -6.73 -1.42
CA LEU A 62 9.39 -6.19 -0.28
C LEU A 62 8.51 -7.27 0.35
N GLU A 63 7.75 -8.01 -0.45
CA GLU A 63 6.90 -9.12 0.02
C GLU A 63 7.69 -10.13 0.84
N ARG A 64 8.85 -10.56 0.32
CA ARG A 64 9.72 -11.51 1.03
C ARG A 64 10.33 -10.91 2.28
N ALA A 65 10.70 -9.64 2.26
CA ALA A 65 11.34 -8.99 3.40
C ALA A 65 10.37 -8.73 4.56
N PHE A 66 9.11 -8.41 4.25
CA PHE A 66 8.10 -8.02 5.25
C PHE A 66 7.02 -9.08 5.48
N LYS A 67 7.04 -10.19 4.71
CA LYS A 67 6.03 -11.26 4.73
C LYS A 67 4.61 -10.70 4.55
N ILE A 68 4.44 -9.89 3.51
CA ILE A 68 3.19 -9.25 3.09
C ILE A 68 2.90 -9.59 1.63
N GLU A 69 1.69 -9.32 1.15
CA GLU A 69 1.35 -9.36 -0.27
C GLU A 69 1.20 -7.93 -0.79
N PHE A 70 2.10 -7.50 -1.68
CA PHE A 70 2.17 -6.15 -2.20
C PHE A 70 1.17 -5.99 -3.34
N PRO A 71 0.50 -4.82 -3.48
CA PRO A 71 -0.43 -4.59 -4.58
C PRO A 71 0.21 -4.81 -5.95
N ARG A 72 -0.56 -5.39 -6.87
CA ARG A 72 -0.11 -5.72 -8.23
C ARG A 72 -0.56 -4.70 -9.26
N ILE A 73 -1.66 -4.01 -9.00
CA ILE A 73 -2.25 -3.02 -9.88
C ILE A 73 -2.15 -1.62 -9.29
N ASP A 74 -2.22 -0.61 -10.15
CA ASP A 74 -2.15 0.77 -9.71
C ASP A 74 -3.42 1.19 -8.95
N ILE A 75 -3.35 2.36 -8.32
CA ILE A 75 -4.43 2.91 -7.49
C ILE A 75 -5.73 3.17 -8.27
N LEU A 76 -5.66 3.56 -9.55
CA LEU A 76 -6.84 3.82 -10.38
C LEU A 76 -7.48 2.52 -10.84
N GLU A 77 -6.68 1.57 -11.32
CA GLU A 77 -7.14 0.25 -11.73
C GLU A 77 -7.79 -0.49 -10.56
N ARG A 78 -7.18 -0.42 -9.37
CA ARG A 78 -7.73 -0.98 -8.13
C ARG A 78 -9.08 -0.36 -7.78
N ALA A 79 -9.19 0.96 -7.89
CA ALA A 79 -10.41 1.69 -7.60
C ALA A 79 -11.53 1.44 -8.64
N ALA A 80 -11.17 1.17 -9.90
CA ALA A 80 -12.12 1.02 -11.00
C ALA A 80 -13.11 -0.12 -10.77
N GLY A 81 -12.69 -1.22 -10.15
CA GLY A 81 -13.57 -2.34 -9.82
C GLY A 81 -14.72 -1.98 -8.88
N HIS A 82 -14.57 -0.94 -8.04
CA HIS A 82 -15.58 -0.49 -7.10
C HIS A 82 -16.33 0.77 -7.56
N PHE A 83 -15.61 1.80 -8.03
CA PHE A 83 -16.19 3.09 -8.38
C PHE A 83 -16.61 3.21 -9.86
N GLY A 84 -16.23 2.24 -10.68
CA GLY A 84 -16.40 2.27 -12.14
C GLY A 84 -15.30 3.06 -12.83
N GLU A 85 -14.80 2.52 -13.94
CA GLU A 85 -13.70 3.10 -14.73
C GLU A 85 -14.03 4.51 -15.24
N GLU A 86 -15.21 4.70 -15.83
CA GLU A 86 -15.67 6.01 -16.35
C GLU A 86 -15.77 7.10 -15.28
N SER A 87 -15.91 6.73 -14.01
CA SER A 87 -15.92 7.67 -12.89
C SER A 87 -14.51 8.16 -12.54
N LEU A 88 -13.47 7.43 -12.91
CA LEU A 88 -12.07 7.68 -12.55
C LEU A 88 -11.27 8.23 -13.72
N VAL A 89 -11.50 7.72 -14.92
CA VAL A 89 -10.77 8.08 -16.15
C VAL A 89 -11.75 8.18 -17.32
N VAL A 90 -11.65 9.27 -18.09
CA VAL A 90 -12.39 9.45 -19.35
C VAL A 90 -11.38 9.87 -20.41
N ASP A 91 -11.35 9.14 -21.53
CA ASP A 91 -10.42 9.38 -22.65
C ASP A 91 -8.93 9.46 -22.22
N GLY A 92 -8.52 8.64 -21.24
CA GLY A 92 -7.16 8.62 -20.69
C GLY A 92 -6.81 9.81 -19.79
N VAL A 93 -7.80 10.62 -19.42
CA VAL A 93 -7.66 11.75 -18.50
C VAL A 93 -8.35 11.41 -17.19
N VAL A 94 -7.64 11.61 -16.08
CA VAL A 94 -8.19 11.37 -14.74
C VAL A 94 -9.27 12.42 -14.46
N THR A 95 -10.45 11.97 -14.02
CA THR A 95 -11.58 12.84 -13.67
C THR A 95 -11.31 13.60 -12.37
N ASP A 96 -12.16 14.59 -12.03
CA ASP A 96 -12.08 15.28 -10.74
C ASP A 96 -12.24 14.32 -9.55
N PHE A 97 -13.09 13.31 -9.69
CA PHE A 97 -13.28 12.27 -8.67
C PHE A 97 -12.04 11.40 -8.54
N GLY A 98 -11.46 10.96 -9.66
CA GLY A 98 -10.18 10.22 -9.69
C GLY A 98 -9.04 11.03 -9.07
N LEU A 99 -8.90 12.31 -9.41
CA LEU A 99 -7.89 13.20 -8.82
C LEU A 99 -8.06 13.37 -7.31
N ALA A 100 -9.30 13.53 -6.84
CA ALA A 100 -9.58 13.60 -5.41
C ALA A 100 -9.24 12.30 -4.69
N LEU A 101 -9.44 11.15 -5.33
CA LEU A 101 -9.05 9.85 -4.80
C LEU A 101 -7.52 9.71 -4.75
N LEU A 102 -6.81 10.05 -5.84
CA LEU A 102 -5.35 10.02 -5.92
C LEU A 102 -4.69 10.88 -4.83
N ARG A 103 -5.16 12.12 -4.63
CA ARG A 103 -4.62 13.03 -3.61
C ARG A 103 -4.77 12.48 -2.19
N ARG A 104 -5.83 11.71 -1.92
CA ARG A 104 -6.04 11.08 -0.60
C ARG A 104 -5.31 9.76 -0.45
N GLY A 105 -5.21 8.96 -1.51
CA GLY A 105 -4.49 7.69 -1.50
C GLY A 105 -2.97 7.88 -1.51
N MET A 106 -2.48 8.95 -2.13
CA MET A 106 -1.06 9.28 -2.30
C MET A 106 -0.73 10.72 -1.83
N PRO A 107 -0.96 11.05 -0.55
CA PRO A 107 -0.67 12.37 0.03
C PRO A 107 0.80 12.80 -0.07
N GLU A 108 1.73 11.87 -0.29
CA GLU A 108 3.14 12.17 -0.53
C GLU A 108 3.40 12.83 -1.89
N ILE A 109 2.45 12.73 -2.83
CA ILE A 109 2.54 13.34 -4.14
C ILE A 109 2.03 14.77 -4.06
N ALA A 110 2.90 15.72 -4.41
CA ALA A 110 2.57 17.13 -4.45
C ALA A 110 1.30 17.37 -5.30
N SER A 111 0.36 18.15 -4.75
CA SER A 111 -0.96 18.37 -5.37
C SER A 111 -0.88 19.03 -6.75
N GLU A 112 0.22 19.74 -7.02
CA GLU A 112 0.53 20.36 -8.31
C GLU A 112 0.80 19.31 -9.40
N ARG A 113 1.25 18.10 -9.05
CA ARG A 113 1.42 16.98 -10.01
C ARG A 113 0.09 16.29 -10.32
N LEU A 114 -0.87 16.36 -9.38
CA LEU A 114 -2.20 15.77 -9.50
C LEU A 114 -3.23 16.88 -9.77
N GLN A 115 -3.31 17.35 -11.01
CA GLN A 115 -4.14 18.50 -11.40
C GLN A 115 -5.03 18.19 -12.61
N ALA A 116 -5.94 19.11 -12.95
CA ALA A 116 -6.81 18.94 -14.11
C ALA A 116 -5.99 18.65 -15.38
N GLY A 117 -6.36 17.61 -16.12
CA GLY A 117 -5.62 17.14 -17.30
C GLY A 117 -4.51 16.12 -17.01
N THR A 118 -4.28 15.73 -15.76
CA THR A 118 -3.42 14.57 -15.45
C THR A 118 -3.91 13.34 -16.21
N ARG A 119 -2.97 12.68 -16.91
CA ARG A 119 -3.23 11.44 -17.63
C ARG A 119 -3.09 10.24 -16.69
N ASP A 120 -3.89 9.22 -16.91
CA ASP A 120 -3.81 7.94 -16.19
C ASP A 120 -2.40 7.31 -16.29
N VAL A 121 -1.82 7.29 -17.48
CA VAL A 121 -0.48 6.75 -17.74
C VAL A 121 0.65 7.51 -17.02
N ASP A 122 0.42 8.77 -16.62
CA ASP A 122 1.42 9.56 -15.91
C ASP A 122 1.43 9.27 -14.41
N VAL A 123 0.36 8.69 -13.86
CA VAL A 123 0.23 8.43 -12.42
C VAL A 123 1.35 7.52 -11.91
N MET A 124 1.67 6.47 -12.67
CA MET A 124 2.76 5.54 -12.34
C MET A 124 4.13 6.22 -12.20
N ARG A 125 4.38 7.28 -12.99
CA ARG A 125 5.65 8.04 -12.96
C ARG A 125 5.77 8.94 -11.73
N MET A 126 4.66 9.20 -11.04
CA MET A 126 4.64 10.00 -9.83
C MET A 126 5.04 9.18 -8.60
N ILE A 127 4.97 7.85 -8.65
CA ILE A 127 5.26 6.97 -7.51
C ILE A 127 6.68 7.20 -7.00
N THR A 128 6.80 7.39 -5.70
CA THR A 128 8.07 7.63 -5.01
C THR A 128 8.47 6.46 -4.13
N VAL A 129 9.70 6.47 -3.62
CA VAL A 129 10.13 5.52 -2.58
C VAL A 129 9.21 5.62 -1.34
N GLN A 130 8.75 6.83 -0.98
CA GLN A 130 7.80 7.07 0.11
C GLN A 130 6.46 6.36 -0.12
N SER A 131 6.02 6.26 -1.38
CA SER A 131 4.80 5.51 -1.73
C SER A 131 4.94 4.04 -1.33
N PHE A 132 6.09 3.41 -1.60
CA PHE A 132 6.36 2.03 -1.19
C PHE A 132 6.46 1.87 0.33
N VAL A 133 7.10 2.82 1.02
CA VAL A 133 7.12 2.84 2.50
C VAL A 133 5.69 2.88 3.06
N ARG A 134 4.82 3.75 2.53
CA ARG A 134 3.43 3.85 3.01
C ARG A 134 2.65 2.58 2.77
N ILE A 135 2.80 1.97 1.60
CA ILE A 135 2.17 0.68 1.29
C ILE A 135 2.64 -0.38 2.29
N VAL A 136 3.95 -0.58 2.45
CA VAL A 136 4.51 -1.57 3.40
C VAL A 136 3.98 -1.34 4.81
N THR A 137 4.01 -0.10 5.28
CA THR A 137 3.52 0.29 6.61
C THR A 137 2.06 -0.12 6.79
N ARG A 138 1.21 0.24 5.84
CA ARG A 138 -0.23 -0.07 5.90
C ARG A 138 -0.52 -1.57 5.86
N LEU A 139 0.24 -2.33 5.07
CA LEU A 139 0.09 -3.79 4.98
C LEU A 139 0.55 -4.50 6.26
N LEU A 140 1.59 -3.97 6.93
CA LEU A 140 2.01 -4.48 8.23
C LEU A 140 0.93 -4.19 9.30
N GLU A 141 0.36 -2.99 9.32
CA GLU A 141 -0.75 -2.65 10.22
C GLU A 141 -1.97 -3.57 9.99
N ALA A 142 -2.34 -3.81 8.72
CA ALA A 142 -3.43 -4.73 8.37
C ALA A 142 -3.15 -6.17 8.87
N LYS A 143 -1.91 -6.62 8.74
CA LYS A 143 -1.48 -7.96 9.17
C LYS A 143 -1.47 -8.10 10.70
N GLU A 144 -1.14 -7.05 11.44
CA GLU A 144 -1.23 -7.03 12.90
C GLU A 144 -2.69 -7.09 13.37
N GLN A 145 -3.59 -6.41 12.67
CA GLN A 145 -5.03 -6.41 12.95
C GLN A 145 -5.76 -7.68 12.49
N PHE A 146 -5.14 -8.48 11.61
CA PHE A 146 -5.76 -9.67 11.05
C PHE A 146 -6.06 -10.72 12.15
N PRO A 147 -7.29 -11.29 12.20
CA PRO A 147 -7.68 -12.23 13.24
C PRO A 147 -6.75 -13.44 13.34
N ARG A 148 -6.15 -13.63 14.53
CA ARG A 148 -5.26 -14.78 14.81
C ARG A 148 -5.99 -15.99 15.38
N THR A 149 -7.31 -15.96 15.45
CA THR A 149 -8.12 -17.09 15.91
C THR A 149 -8.51 -17.96 14.74
N CYS A 150 -8.15 -19.24 14.78
CA CYS A 150 -8.46 -20.18 13.72
C CYS A 150 -9.98 -20.32 13.53
N PRO A 151 -10.51 -20.09 12.32
CA PRO A 151 -11.95 -20.16 12.09
C PRO A 151 -12.51 -21.59 12.18
N ALA A 152 -11.65 -22.62 12.10
CA ALA A 152 -12.07 -24.02 12.14
C ALA A 152 -12.15 -24.59 13.56
N CYS A 153 -11.21 -24.24 14.44
CA CYS A 153 -11.09 -24.87 15.77
C CYS A 153 -10.94 -23.88 16.93
N GLY A 154 -10.80 -22.57 16.65
CA GLY A 154 -10.64 -21.53 17.66
C GLY A 154 -9.25 -21.41 18.27
N ALA A 155 -8.28 -22.25 17.88
CA ALA A 155 -6.91 -22.15 18.36
C ALA A 155 -6.19 -20.92 17.81
N MET A 156 -5.18 -20.43 18.54
CA MET A 156 -4.30 -19.34 18.08
C MET A 156 -3.49 -19.81 16.87
N MET A 157 -3.46 -18.99 15.82
CA MET A 157 -2.70 -19.25 14.60
C MET A 157 -1.30 -18.63 14.66
N GLU A 158 -0.37 -19.28 13.98
CA GLU A 158 1.03 -18.85 13.88
C GLU A 158 1.33 -18.36 12.47
N GLU A 159 2.29 -17.44 12.34
CA GLU A 159 2.72 -16.94 11.03
C GLU A 159 3.60 -17.95 10.31
N SER A 160 3.35 -18.15 9.02
CA SER A 160 4.21 -18.99 8.19
C SER A 160 5.60 -18.36 8.01
N ASP A 161 6.62 -19.22 7.93
CA ASP A 161 7.98 -18.80 7.61
C ASP A 161 8.22 -18.59 6.12
N ILE A 162 7.32 -19.10 5.28
CA ILE A 162 7.53 -19.20 3.82
C ILE A 162 6.57 -18.30 3.06
N MET A 163 5.31 -18.26 3.45
CA MET A 163 4.24 -17.57 2.73
C MET A 163 3.59 -16.49 3.60
N PRO A 164 2.98 -15.44 3.01
CA PRO A 164 2.19 -14.45 3.75
C PRO A 164 0.85 -15.06 4.18
N GLU A 165 0.88 -16.01 5.11
CA GLU A 165 -0.30 -16.72 5.63
C GLU A 165 -0.15 -17.06 7.11
N PHE A 166 -1.29 -17.30 7.77
CA PHE A 166 -1.35 -17.91 9.09
C PHE A 166 -1.68 -19.39 8.99
N VAL A 167 -0.99 -20.20 9.79
CA VAL A 167 -1.19 -21.64 9.89
C VAL A 167 -1.63 -21.98 11.31
N CYS A 168 -2.70 -22.74 11.45
CA CYS A 168 -3.15 -23.23 12.74
C CYS A 168 -2.34 -24.47 13.17
N PRO A 169 -1.58 -24.42 14.28
CA PRO A 169 -0.78 -25.57 14.72
C PRO A 169 -1.65 -26.74 15.22
N ALA A 170 -2.91 -26.49 15.59
CA ALA A 170 -3.80 -27.52 16.16
C ALA A 170 -4.48 -28.38 15.09
N CYS A 171 -4.89 -27.80 13.97
CA CYS A 171 -5.67 -28.51 12.93
C CYS A 171 -5.11 -28.37 11.51
N GLY A 172 -4.06 -27.56 11.30
CA GLY A 172 -3.44 -27.34 9.99
C GLY A 172 -4.22 -26.41 9.05
N THR A 173 -5.28 -25.74 9.52
CA THR A 173 -5.99 -24.73 8.72
C THR A 173 -5.05 -23.60 8.34
N ILE A 174 -5.06 -23.23 7.06
CA ILE A 174 -4.31 -22.10 6.51
C ILE A 174 -5.28 -20.94 6.26
N GLN A 175 -4.87 -19.73 6.62
CA GLN A 175 -5.57 -18.48 6.31
C GLN A 175 -4.57 -17.55 5.61
N PRO A 176 -4.71 -17.32 4.29
CA PRO A 176 -3.86 -16.36 3.60
C PRO A 176 -4.10 -14.94 4.15
N LEU A 177 -3.06 -14.12 4.17
CA LEU A 177 -3.25 -12.68 4.38
C LEU A 177 -4.08 -12.10 3.21
N PRO A 178 -4.86 -11.03 3.46
CA PRO A 178 -5.50 -10.30 2.38
C PRO A 178 -4.43 -9.64 1.51
N SER A 179 -4.71 -9.58 0.21
CA SER A 179 -3.77 -8.98 -0.74
C SER A 179 -3.64 -7.48 -0.53
N GLY A 180 -2.51 -6.91 -0.96
CA GLY A 180 -2.32 -5.47 -0.89
C GLY A 180 -3.36 -4.69 -1.71
N ASP A 181 -3.88 -5.28 -2.80
CA ASP A 181 -4.96 -4.68 -3.57
C ASP A 181 -6.28 -4.67 -2.78
N GLU A 182 -6.60 -5.72 -2.04
CA GLU A 182 -7.79 -5.74 -1.18
C GLU A 182 -7.71 -4.72 -0.05
N ILE A 183 -6.60 -4.69 0.68
CA ILE A 183 -6.40 -3.77 1.82
C ILE A 183 -6.49 -2.32 1.34
N LEU A 184 -5.74 -1.97 0.30
CA LEU A 184 -5.68 -0.59 -0.16
C LEU A 184 -6.98 -0.16 -0.86
N LEU A 185 -7.73 -1.08 -1.48
CA LEU A 185 -9.07 -0.76 -2.00
C LEU A 185 -10.03 -0.40 -0.88
N GLN A 186 -10.03 -1.17 0.22
CA GLN A 186 -10.86 -0.87 1.38
C GLN A 186 -10.56 0.51 1.96
N ASP A 187 -9.28 0.90 2.03
CA ASP A 187 -8.89 2.26 2.44
C ASP A 187 -9.46 3.34 1.51
N LEU A 188 -9.40 3.13 0.19
CA LEU A 188 -9.95 4.07 -0.79
C LEU A 188 -11.47 4.22 -0.68
N ILE A 189 -12.17 3.12 -0.40
CA ILE A 189 -13.62 3.12 -0.14
C ILE A 189 -13.93 3.94 1.11
N ALA A 190 -13.24 3.67 2.23
CA ALA A 190 -13.41 4.43 3.47
C ALA A 190 -13.14 5.93 3.27
N LEU A 191 -12.06 6.28 2.56
CA LEU A 191 -11.72 7.66 2.23
C LEU A 191 -12.77 8.35 1.34
N ALA A 192 -13.48 7.59 0.51
CA ALA A 192 -14.55 8.10 -0.33
C ALA A 192 -15.83 8.36 0.46
N ASP A 193 -16.17 7.47 1.40
CA ASP A 193 -17.37 7.56 2.23
C ASP A 193 -17.30 8.71 3.25
N ASP A 194 -16.11 9.02 3.78
CA ASP A 194 -15.89 10.18 4.65
C ASP A 194 -16.33 11.52 4.02
N ARG A 195 -16.36 11.61 2.67
CA ARG A 195 -16.88 12.79 1.95
C ARG A 195 -18.40 12.90 2.03
N ASN A 196 -19.13 11.78 2.08
CA ASN A 196 -20.58 11.78 2.18
C ASN A 196 -21.07 12.12 3.61
N GLY A 197 -20.22 11.93 4.62
CA GLY A 197 -20.51 12.24 6.03
C GLY A 197 -20.19 13.67 6.49
N SER A 198 -19.40 14.43 5.72
CA SER A 198 -18.92 15.78 6.09
C SER A 198 -19.66 16.93 5.35
N SER A 199 -20.81 16.64 4.73
CA SER A 199 -21.73 17.62 4.12
C SER A 199 -23.09 17.68 4.83
N GLN A 200 -23.14 17.58 6.17
CA GLN A 200 -24.30 17.97 6.97
C GLN A 200 -23.92 18.99 8.05
#